data_AF-A0A7Z9JH74-F1
#
_entry.id   AF-A0A7Z9JH74-F1
#
_cell.length_a   1.000
_cell.length_b   1.000
_cell.length_c   1.000
_cell.angle_alpha   90.00
_cell.angle_beta   90.00
_cell.angle_gamma   90.00
#
_symmetry.space_group_name_H-M   'P 1'
#
loop_
_entity.id
_entity.type
_entity.pdbx_description
1 polymer ?
#
loop_
_entity_poly.entity_id
_entity_poly.type
_entity_poly.pdbx_seq_one_letter_code
_entity_poly.pdbx_strand_id
1 'polypeptide(L)'
;MLTTFAIALTLSLSPETATNAVPDSAARPNFGMMGNSSSDEGLPPFDQVADGYDTVISSIDGNSGMYTLYRDKDDHLLIEIAPNFEGQPILIAYTISSGIGEAGVQIGDMYGFWIRIKDQLVLVQPNLEIKSTGDSQSQSGYERVFTNRVILDVPILTEGPNGGPVIDGTNLFLNGATNFFGSQARGARTDLAVLKNAKSFPSNVELSFELPLSAGQFGTFSYSIRTVEQDTGYEPRIADHRIGYFNTTFKDIGDASNDDPWVRYVTRWQLEKADSNLKLSPPKQPIVFYLEHTIPVRYRRWVRDGVLEWNKAFEKVGIVNAIEVYQQDASTGAHMDKDPEDARYNFLLWTTADMGFAIGPSRVDPETGRILDADIVMDEAFVSGWTKAWHRLLPEIAMESFDPAAREWLKTHPNWDPRIRLADPFERKAIAQQIYSRPTHPSLVKNTDMIGDEEYDGLGNRVSQTNGACMYPAFQAAELSMARLHPDILTMLAGDKDGDEGGDEDGDEDSDAYEGDMLDGVPDWFIGPLLRDVIMHEVG
;
A
#
# COMPACT_ATOMS: atom_id res chain seq x y z
N MET A 1 36.39 -12.81 15.82
CA MET A 1 36.14 -13.22 14.43
C MET A 1 34.75 -13.83 14.39
N LEU A 2 33.73 -12.99 14.34
CA LEU A 2 32.35 -13.40 14.11
C LEU A 2 31.90 -12.69 12.84
N THR A 3 31.48 -13.48 11.85
CA THR A 3 31.06 -13.02 10.53
C THR A 3 29.54 -13.14 10.50
N THR A 4 28.84 -12.03 10.63
CA THR A 4 27.38 -11.94 10.52
C THR A 4 27.02 -11.79 9.04
N PHE A 5 26.31 -12.76 8.48
CA PHE A 5 25.77 -12.69 7.12
C PHE A 5 24.45 -11.92 7.17
N ALA A 6 24.41 -10.73 6.57
CA ALA A 6 23.17 -10.03 6.23
C ALA A 6 22.73 -10.52 4.83
N ILE A 7 21.55 -11.13 4.75
CA ILE A 7 20.93 -11.47 3.46
C ILE A 7 20.20 -10.21 2.99
N ALA A 8 20.82 -9.48 2.07
CA ALA A 8 20.16 -8.45 1.30
C ALA A 8 19.37 -9.13 0.17
N LEU A 9 18.05 -8.95 0.16
CA LEU A 9 17.18 -9.41 -0.91
C LEU A 9 17.38 -8.49 -2.12
N THR A 10 18.35 -8.77 -2.99
CA THR A 10 18.43 -8.13 -4.30
C THR A 10 17.43 -8.79 -5.24
N LEU A 11 16.30 -8.13 -5.46
CA LEU A 11 15.47 -8.35 -6.65
C LEU A 11 16.32 -8.01 -7.88
N SER A 12 16.74 -9.05 -8.62
CA SER A 12 17.44 -8.89 -9.88
C SER A 12 16.46 -8.46 -10.98
N LEU A 13 16.24 -7.15 -11.08
CA LEU A 13 15.86 -6.54 -12.34
C LEU A 13 17.06 -6.68 -13.27
N SER A 14 16.89 -7.41 -14.38
CA SER A 14 17.90 -7.45 -15.43
C SER A 14 18.20 -6.01 -15.88
N PRO A 15 19.48 -5.60 -16.00
CA PRO A 15 19.83 -4.26 -16.44
C PRO A 15 19.67 -4.19 -17.94
N GLU A 16 18.49 -3.85 -18.44
CA GLU A 16 18.46 -3.07 -19.66
C GLU A 16 19.04 -1.70 -19.30
N THR A 17 20.16 -1.38 -19.95
CA THR A 17 20.89 -0.13 -19.87
C THR A 17 19.93 1.06 -19.96
N ALA A 18 19.55 1.61 -18.80
CA ALA A 18 18.96 2.93 -18.69
C ALA A 18 20.05 3.96 -19.01
N THR A 19 20.36 4.10 -20.30
CA THR A 19 20.79 5.40 -20.80
C THR A 19 19.67 6.38 -20.47
N ASN A 20 19.97 7.40 -19.68
CA ASN A 20 19.10 8.55 -19.41
C ASN A 20 18.45 9.04 -20.70
N ALA A 21 17.28 8.50 -21.00
CA ALA A 21 16.37 9.01 -22.00
C ALA A 21 15.39 9.88 -21.23
N VAL A 22 15.42 11.17 -21.52
CA VAL A 22 14.32 12.10 -21.26
C VAL A 22 13.01 11.34 -21.51
N PRO A 23 12.07 11.26 -20.54
CA PRO A 23 10.84 10.51 -20.75
C PRO A 23 10.19 11.02 -22.03
N ASP A 24 9.97 10.08 -22.94
CA ASP A 24 9.37 10.29 -24.24
C ASP A 24 8.11 11.15 -24.03
N SER A 25 8.13 12.37 -24.58
CA SER A 25 7.06 13.34 -24.40
C SER A 25 5.82 12.77 -25.06
N ALA A 26 5.00 12.05 -24.29
CA ALA A 26 3.65 11.69 -24.69
C ALA A 26 3.00 12.99 -25.19
N ALA A 27 2.52 12.96 -26.43
CA ALA A 27 1.82 14.09 -27.03
C ALA A 27 0.77 14.55 -26.02
N ARG A 28 0.93 15.79 -25.53
CA ARG A 28 -0.01 16.41 -24.61
C ARG A 28 -1.39 16.26 -25.22
N PRO A 29 -2.42 15.84 -24.47
CA PRO A 29 -3.78 16.06 -24.91
C PRO A 29 -3.92 17.57 -25.10
N ASN A 30 -3.82 17.99 -26.37
CA ASN A 30 -4.23 19.31 -26.77
C ASN A 30 -5.73 19.26 -26.57
N PHE A 31 -6.23 19.91 -25.52
CA PHE A 31 -7.63 20.27 -25.43
C PHE A 31 -7.86 21.22 -26.59
N GLY A 32 -8.04 20.63 -27.78
CA GLY A 32 -8.11 21.36 -29.03
C GLY A 32 -9.14 22.45 -28.86
N MET A 33 -8.85 23.63 -29.39
CA MET A 33 -9.79 24.74 -29.50
C MET A 33 -11.08 24.25 -30.18
N MET A 34 -11.99 23.68 -29.41
CA MET A 34 -13.38 23.55 -29.79
C MET A 34 -13.97 24.93 -29.62
N GLY A 35 -13.75 25.74 -30.66
CA GLY A 35 -14.52 26.94 -30.97
C GLY A 35 -14.81 27.86 -29.80
N ASN A 36 -13.79 28.56 -29.30
CA ASN A 36 -14.03 29.97 -29.04
C ASN A 36 -13.00 30.75 -29.84
N SER A 37 -13.51 31.41 -30.88
CA SER A 37 -12.80 32.51 -31.52
C SER A 37 -12.28 33.42 -30.41
N SER A 38 -11.04 33.86 -30.54
CA SER A 38 -10.61 35.11 -29.93
C SER A 38 -11.51 36.24 -30.47
N SER A 39 -12.71 36.38 -29.95
CA SER A 39 -13.51 37.59 -30.06
C SER A 39 -13.02 38.54 -28.98
N ASP A 40 -12.93 39.83 -29.30
CA ASP A 40 -12.79 40.94 -28.35
C ASP A 40 -13.93 41.01 -27.29
N GLU A 41 -14.81 40.00 -27.23
CA GLU A 41 -15.85 39.83 -26.23
C GLU A 41 -15.31 38.83 -25.19
N GLY A 42 -15.14 39.28 -23.95
CA GLY A 42 -14.57 38.49 -22.85
C GLY A 42 -15.37 37.22 -22.50
N LEU A 43 -14.96 36.54 -21.43
CA LEU A 43 -15.59 35.29 -20.97
C LEU A 43 -17.11 35.44 -20.78
N PRO A 44 -17.92 34.43 -21.14
CA PRO A 44 -19.37 34.46 -20.98
C PRO A 44 -19.77 34.57 -19.49
N PRO A 45 -20.98 35.09 -19.18
CA PRO A 45 -21.48 35.17 -17.80
C PRO A 45 -21.67 33.79 -17.15
N PHE A 46 -21.45 33.70 -15.83
CA PHE A 46 -21.57 32.46 -15.08
C PHE A 46 -22.92 31.75 -15.26
N ASP A 47 -24.02 32.50 -15.14
CA ASP A 47 -25.39 31.96 -15.25
C ASP A 47 -25.66 31.28 -16.60
N GLN A 48 -24.93 31.63 -17.65
CA GLN A 48 -25.04 30.98 -18.96
C GLN A 48 -24.26 29.66 -19.01
N VAL A 49 -23.07 29.61 -18.39
CA VAL A 49 -22.21 28.42 -18.39
C VAL A 49 -22.69 27.37 -17.41
N ALA A 50 -23.17 27.81 -16.24
CA ALA A 50 -23.69 26.94 -15.19
C ALA A 50 -25.18 26.62 -15.34
N ASP A 51 -25.82 26.95 -16.48
CA ASP A 51 -27.21 26.58 -16.74
C ASP A 51 -27.36 25.04 -16.71
N GLY A 52 -28.26 24.56 -15.86
CA GLY A 52 -28.47 23.12 -15.62
C GLY A 52 -27.47 22.45 -14.68
N TYR A 53 -26.57 23.21 -14.04
CA TYR A 53 -25.68 22.73 -12.99
C TYR A 53 -26.16 23.11 -11.60
N ASP A 54 -26.12 22.16 -10.68
CA ASP A 54 -26.40 22.36 -9.25
C ASP A 54 -25.10 22.40 -8.45
N THR A 55 -25.01 23.28 -7.44
CA THR A 55 -23.85 23.31 -6.54
C THR A 55 -23.79 22.04 -5.69
N VAL A 56 -22.61 21.41 -5.64
CA VAL A 56 -22.40 20.19 -4.86
C VAL A 56 -22.18 20.52 -3.39
N ILE A 57 -23.09 20.03 -2.53
CA ILE A 57 -23.01 20.23 -1.08
C ILE A 57 -22.18 19.11 -0.45
N SER A 58 -20.99 19.47 0.03
CA SER A 58 -19.99 18.51 0.52
C SER A 58 -19.87 18.44 2.05
N SER A 59 -20.41 19.44 2.77
CA SER A 59 -20.48 19.45 4.23
C SER A 59 -21.87 19.91 4.68
N ILE A 60 -22.40 19.23 5.70
CA ILE A 60 -23.69 19.56 6.35
C ILE A 60 -23.65 20.96 6.99
N ASP A 61 -22.46 21.42 7.39
CA ASP A 61 -22.26 22.70 8.08
C ASP A 61 -22.23 23.89 7.11
N GLY A 62 -22.29 23.65 5.79
CA GLY A 62 -22.31 24.72 4.78
C GLY A 62 -21.00 25.48 4.63
N ASN A 63 -19.90 25.00 5.21
CA ASN A 63 -18.58 25.59 5.01
C ASN A 63 -18.17 25.50 3.54
N SER A 64 -17.63 26.60 3.01
CA SER A 64 -17.02 26.61 1.67
C SER A 64 -15.92 25.56 1.61
N GLY A 65 -15.97 24.71 0.59
CA GLY A 65 -14.86 23.83 0.25
C GLY A 65 -13.67 24.62 -0.31
N MET A 66 -12.55 23.92 -0.48
CA MET A 66 -11.34 24.41 -1.14
C MET A 66 -11.65 24.94 -2.54
N TYR A 67 -12.49 24.21 -3.30
CA TYR A 67 -13.03 24.61 -4.59
C TYR A 67 -14.56 24.50 -4.56
N THR A 68 -15.26 25.32 -5.34
CA THR A 68 -16.71 25.16 -5.49
C THR A 68 -16.98 24.23 -6.66
N LEU A 69 -17.75 23.18 -6.41
CA LEU A 69 -18.08 22.16 -7.39
C LEU A 69 -19.52 22.34 -7.85
N TYR A 70 -19.76 22.22 -9.15
CA TYR A 70 -21.09 22.24 -9.75
C TYR A 70 -21.28 21.01 -10.62
N ARG A 71 -22.43 20.32 -10.48
CA ARG A 71 -22.74 19.07 -11.19
C ARG A 71 -24.04 19.19 -11.98
N ASP A 72 -24.03 18.75 -13.22
CA ASP A 72 -25.27 18.68 -14.03
C ASP A 72 -26.00 17.34 -13.87
N LYS A 73 -27.15 17.20 -14.54
CA LYS A 73 -27.96 15.97 -14.54
C LYS A 73 -27.32 14.76 -15.22
N ASP A 74 -26.26 14.98 -16.01
CA ASP A 74 -25.54 13.97 -16.79
C ASP A 74 -24.15 13.65 -16.15
N ASP A 75 -23.93 14.12 -14.92
CA ASP A 75 -22.72 13.93 -14.12
C ASP A 75 -21.45 14.63 -14.62
N HIS A 76 -21.62 15.67 -15.44
CA HIS A 76 -20.52 16.59 -15.75
C HIS A 76 -20.25 17.52 -14.56
N LEU A 77 -18.98 17.82 -14.35
CA LEU A 77 -18.48 18.59 -13.23
C LEU A 77 -17.81 19.87 -13.72
N LEU A 78 -18.31 21.01 -13.26
CA LEU A 78 -17.57 22.27 -13.30
C LEU A 78 -16.90 22.50 -11.94
N ILE A 79 -15.70 23.10 -11.98
CA ILE A 79 -14.92 23.43 -10.79
C ILE A 79 -14.60 24.91 -10.85
N GLU A 80 -15.07 25.66 -9.85
CA GLU A 80 -14.61 27.01 -9.57
C GLU A 80 -13.46 26.97 -8.56
N ILE A 81 -12.31 27.43 -9.03
CA ILE A 81 -11.10 27.51 -8.22
C ILE A 81 -11.17 28.78 -7.35
N ALA A 82 -10.65 28.74 -6.12
CA ALA A 82 -10.66 29.91 -5.22
C ALA A 82 -9.94 31.12 -5.84
N PRO A 83 -10.39 32.38 -5.64
CA PRO A 83 -9.84 33.56 -6.32
C PRO A 83 -8.34 33.82 -6.07
N ASN A 84 -7.80 33.35 -4.94
CA ASN A 84 -6.40 33.51 -4.53
C ASN A 84 -5.53 32.28 -4.86
N PHE A 85 -5.88 31.52 -5.90
CA PHE A 85 -5.22 30.27 -6.24
C PHE A 85 -3.79 30.37 -6.76
N GLU A 86 -3.43 31.51 -7.36
CA GLU A 86 -2.19 31.60 -8.14
C GLU A 86 -0.96 31.34 -7.27
N GLY A 87 -0.15 30.36 -7.68
CA GLY A 87 1.08 29.97 -6.98
C GLY A 87 0.87 29.23 -5.66
N GLN A 88 -0.38 28.98 -5.24
CA GLN A 88 -0.64 28.21 -4.01
C GLN A 88 -0.29 26.74 -4.22
N PRO A 89 0.56 26.14 -3.36
CA PRO A 89 0.97 24.76 -3.52
C PRO A 89 -0.20 23.81 -3.22
N ILE A 90 -0.37 22.85 -4.11
CA ILE A 90 -1.29 21.73 -3.97
C ILE A 90 -0.55 20.41 -4.15
N LEU A 91 -1.05 19.39 -3.48
CA LEU A 91 -0.69 17.99 -3.71
C LEU A 91 -1.88 17.32 -4.39
N ILE A 92 -1.63 16.67 -5.53
CA ILE A 92 -2.61 15.82 -6.22
C ILE A 92 -2.16 14.38 -6.06
N ALA A 93 -2.85 13.63 -5.21
CA ALA A 93 -2.71 12.19 -5.10
C ALA A 93 -3.70 11.51 -6.05
N TYR A 94 -3.28 10.40 -6.66
CA TYR A 94 -4.11 9.66 -7.60
C TYR A 94 -3.90 8.15 -7.50
N THR A 95 -5.02 7.44 -7.56
CA THR A 95 -5.10 6.00 -7.31
C THR A 95 -6.13 5.37 -8.23
N ILE A 96 -5.92 4.11 -8.61
CA ILE A 96 -7.00 3.29 -9.18
C ILE A 96 -7.64 2.52 -8.00
N SER A 97 -8.76 3.02 -7.51
CA SER A 97 -9.38 2.56 -6.26
C SER A 97 -10.17 1.25 -6.39
N SER A 98 -10.43 0.79 -7.62
CA SER A 98 -11.11 -0.49 -7.88
C SER A 98 -10.87 -1.00 -9.30
N GLY A 99 -11.14 -2.30 -9.52
CA GLY A 99 -11.16 -2.91 -10.86
C GLY A 99 -9.85 -3.55 -11.33
N ILE A 100 -8.81 -3.51 -10.50
CA ILE A 100 -7.49 -4.14 -10.73
C ILE A 100 -7.04 -4.88 -9.45
N GLY A 101 -6.05 -5.78 -9.56
CA GLY A 101 -5.56 -6.54 -8.40
C GLY A 101 -4.85 -5.64 -7.37
N GLU A 102 -4.19 -4.61 -7.86
CA GLU A 102 -3.47 -3.60 -7.07
C GLU A 102 -4.36 -2.39 -6.69
N ALA A 103 -5.69 -2.58 -6.63
CA ALA A 103 -6.60 -1.50 -6.31
C ALA A 103 -6.31 -0.94 -4.90
N GLY A 104 -6.38 0.39 -4.76
CA GLY A 104 -6.03 1.10 -3.52
C GLY A 104 -4.53 1.30 -3.31
N VAL A 105 -3.66 0.66 -4.11
CA VAL A 105 -2.22 0.99 -4.10
C VAL A 105 -2.02 2.32 -4.79
N GLN A 106 -1.39 3.27 -4.10
CA GLN A 106 -1.04 4.57 -4.64
C GLN A 106 -0.34 4.43 -6.01
N ILE A 107 -0.92 5.03 -7.05
CA ILE A 107 -0.29 5.07 -8.39
C ILE A 107 0.76 6.18 -8.43
N GLY A 108 0.46 7.31 -7.82
CA GLY A 108 1.42 8.39 -7.66
C GLY A 108 0.82 9.60 -6.97
N ASP A 109 1.66 10.61 -6.87
CA ASP A 109 1.30 11.92 -6.37
C ASP A 109 2.08 13.00 -7.14
N MET A 110 1.60 14.23 -7.07
CA MET A 110 2.22 15.35 -7.75
C MET A 110 2.03 16.65 -6.98
N TYR A 111 3.15 17.30 -6.68
CA TYR A 111 3.18 18.69 -6.27
C TYR A 111 2.94 19.62 -7.45
N GLY A 112 2.08 20.61 -7.27
CA GLY A 112 1.82 21.61 -8.28
C GLY A 112 1.22 22.89 -7.73
N PHE A 113 0.96 23.82 -8.64
CA PHE A 113 0.19 25.02 -8.37
C PHE A 113 -0.48 25.48 -9.67
N TRP A 114 -1.54 26.26 -9.54
CA TRP A 114 -2.26 26.82 -10.66
C TRP A 114 -1.71 28.20 -11.02
N ILE A 115 -1.68 28.50 -12.32
CA ILE A 115 -1.46 29.86 -12.84
C ILE A 115 -2.47 30.17 -13.94
N ARG A 116 -2.78 31.44 -14.13
CA ARG A 116 -3.56 31.90 -15.28
C ARG A 116 -2.64 32.34 -16.41
N ILE A 117 -2.90 31.84 -17.61
CA ILE A 117 -2.28 32.35 -18.85
C ILE A 117 -3.41 32.65 -19.83
N LYS A 118 -3.75 33.94 -19.98
CA LYS A 118 -4.92 34.39 -20.77
C LYS A 118 -6.21 33.73 -20.23
N ASP A 119 -6.97 33.10 -21.10
CA ASP A 119 -8.20 32.36 -20.77
C ASP A 119 -7.94 30.86 -20.57
N GLN A 120 -6.74 30.51 -20.09
CA GLN A 120 -6.36 29.15 -19.73
C GLN A 120 -5.91 29.12 -18.27
N LEU A 121 -6.41 28.12 -17.56
CA LEU A 121 -5.88 27.72 -16.26
C LEU A 121 -4.84 26.62 -16.50
N VAL A 122 -3.64 26.81 -15.97
CA VAL A 122 -2.50 25.93 -16.25
C VAL A 122 -2.01 25.30 -14.96
N LEU A 123 -1.92 23.97 -14.94
CA LEU A 123 -1.33 23.21 -13.84
C LEU A 123 0.17 23.12 -14.05
N VAL A 124 0.92 23.66 -13.09
CA VAL A 124 2.37 23.74 -13.15
C VAL A 124 2.98 22.94 -12.02
N GLN A 125 3.91 22.05 -12.36
CA GLN A 125 4.75 21.33 -11.41
C GLN A 125 6.05 22.13 -11.17
N PRO A 126 6.40 22.48 -9.92
CA PRO A 126 7.67 23.13 -9.61
C PRO A 126 8.85 22.18 -9.86
N ASN A 127 10.01 22.74 -10.22
CA ASN A 127 11.25 21.98 -10.22
C ASN A 127 11.76 21.78 -8.78
N LEU A 128 11.65 20.55 -8.27
CA LEU A 128 12.02 20.18 -6.90
C LEU A 128 13.32 19.37 -6.83
N GLU A 129 13.76 18.83 -7.97
CA GLU A 129 14.89 17.90 -8.06
C GLU A 129 16.25 18.59 -7.97
N ILE A 130 16.33 19.86 -8.38
CA ILE A 130 17.57 20.63 -8.46
C ILE A 130 17.35 21.97 -7.78
N LYS A 131 18.30 22.39 -6.94
CA LYS A 131 18.26 23.67 -6.21
C LYS A 131 19.65 24.31 -6.22
N SER A 132 19.74 25.58 -5.84
CA SER A 132 21.02 26.25 -5.63
C SER A 132 21.00 27.06 -4.34
N THR A 133 21.86 26.68 -3.39
CA THR A 133 22.14 27.47 -2.17
C THR A 133 23.33 28.42 -2.32
N GLY A 134 23.88 28.54 -3.52
CA GLY A 134 25.02 29.40 -3.82
C GLY A 134 24.68 30.90 -3.75
N ASP A 135 25.63 31.72 -4.21
CA ASP A 135 25.41 33.17 -4.30
C ASP A 135 24.27 33.56 -5.26
N SER A 136 23.92 34.85 -5.28
CA SER A 136 22.84 35.38 -6.11
C SER A 136 23.01 35.08 -7.61
N GLN A 137 24.25 34.96 -8.10
CA GLN A 137 24.54 34.68 -9.51
C GLN A 137 24.31 33.21 -9.81
N SER A 138 24.66 32.31 -8.89
CA SER A 138 24.33 30.88 -8.97
C SER A 138 22.81 30.66 -8.95
N GLN A 139 22.10 31.32 -8.04
CA GLN A 139 20.64 31.25 -7.95
C GLN A 139 19.96 31.77 -9.23
N SER A 140 20.39 32.92 -9.75
CA SER A 140 19.87 33.45 -11.03
C SER A 140 20.20 32.52 -12.22
N GLY A 141 21.38 31.91 -12.22
CA GLY A 141 21.76 30.90 -13.21
C GLY A 141 20.88 29.65 -13.14
N TYR A 142 20.56 29.20 -11.92
CA TYR A 142 19.62 28.12 -11.65
C TYR A 142 18.22 28.44 -12.19
N GLU A 143 17.63 29.58 -11.82
CA GLU A 143 16.29 29.99 -12.24
C GLU A 143 16.13 30.07 -13.77
N ARG A 144 17.21 30.41 -14.48
CA ARG A 144 17.23 30.46 -15.94
C ARG A 144 17.19 29.07 -16.59
N VAL A 145 17.81 28.07 -15.97
CA VAL A 145 18.00 26.73 -16.56
C VAL A 145 16.92 25.76 -16.10
N PHE A 146 16.63 25.75 -14.80
CA PHE A 146 15.71 24.83 -14.16
C PHE A 146 14.39 25.55 -13.92
N THR A 147 13.48 25.35 -14.87
CA THR A 147 12.17 25.99 -14.88
C THR A 147 11.08 24.99 -14.51
N ASN A 148 9.95 25.52 -14.06
CA ASN A 148 8.78 24.71 -13.76
C ASN A 148 8.20 24.07 -15.03
N ARG A 149 7.46 22.98 -14.86
CA ARG A 149 6.89 22.21 -15.96
C ARG A 149 5.38 22.39 -16.02
N VAL A 150 4.86 22.73 -17.20
CA VAL A 150 3.42 22.62 -17.46
C VAL A 150 3.03 21.15 -17.59
N ILE A 151 2.07 20.73 -16.77
CA ILE A 151 1.52 19.37 -16.77
C ILE A 151 0.34 19.28 -17.72
N LEU A 152 -0.60 20.21 -17.56
CA LEU A 152 -1.79 20.35 -18.39
C LEU A 152 -2.31 21.78 -18.34
N ASP A 153 -3.21 22.10 -19.24
CA ASP A 153 -3.96 23.34 -19.29
C ASP A 153 -5.44 23.04 -19.57
N VAL A 154 -6.33 23.92 -19.14
CA VAL A 154 -7.77 23.81 -19.38
C VAL A 154 -8.36 25.21 -19.63
N PRO A 155 -9.31 25.35 -20.57
CA PRO A 155 -9.96 26.63 -20.81
C PRO A 155 -10.71 27.12 -19.57
N ILE A 156 -10.57 28.41 -19.27
CA ILE A 156 -11.46 29.10 -18.33
C ILE A 156 -12.76 29.36 -19.07
N LEU A 157 -13.85 28.80 -18.57
CA LEU A 157 -15.17 28.92 -19.19
C LEU A 157 -15.86 30.24 -18.81
N THR A 158 -15.67 30.67 -17.57
CA THR A 158 -16.27 31.89 -17.00
C THR A 158 -15.57 32.27 -15.69
N GLU A 159 -15.88 33.45 -15.15
CA GLU A 159 -15.56 33.82 -13.77
C GLU A 159 -16.75 33.46 -12.88
N GLY A 160 -16.51 32.70 -11.82
CA GLY A 160 -17.55 32.21 -10.93
C GLY A 160 -18.02 33.25 -9.92
N PRO A 161 -19.11 32.95 -9.20
CA PRO A 161 -19.71 33.87 -8.22
C PRO A 161 -18.79 34.19 -7.03
N ASN A 162 -17.81 33.34 -6.74
CA ASN A 162 -16.80 33.56 -5.70
C ASN A 162 -15.57 34.31 -6.24
N GLY A 163 -15.57 34.69 -7.52
CA GLY A 163 -14.56 35.52 -8.16
C GLY A 163 -13.33 34.77 -8.66
N GLY A 164 -13.40 33.44 -8.75
CA GLY A 164 -12.34 32.62 -9.33
C GLY A 164 -12.73 31.95 -10.65
N PRO A 165 -11.76 31.38 -11.38
CA PRO A 165 -12.01 30.81 -12.70
C PRO A 165 -12.79 29.50 -12.60
N VAL A 166 -13.76 29.33 -13.49
CA VAL A 166 -14.54 28.10 -13.64
C VAL A 166 -13.99 27.29 -14.81
N ILE A 167 -13.71 26.01 -14.57
CA ILE A 167 -13.16 25.07 -15.54
C ILE A 167 -14.06 23.82 -15.66
N ASP A 168 -13.94 23.11 -16.78
CA ASP A 168 -14.53 21.78 -16.96
C ASP A 168 -13.67 20.72 -16.26
N GLY A 169 -14.08 20.32 -15.05
CA GLY A 169 -13.40 19.33 -14.23
C GLY A 169 -13.49 17.92 -14.83
N THR A 170 -14.62 17.56 -15.42
CA THR A 170 -14.80 16.25 -16.06
C THR A 170 -13.81 16.09 -17.21
N ASN A 171 -13.73 17.06 -18.10
CA ASN A 171 -12.77 17.05 -19.22
C ASN A 171 -11.32 17.02 -18.71
N LEU A 172 -10.99 17.84 -17.71
CA LEU A 172 -9.64 17.90 -17.15
C LEU A 172 -9.17 16.55 -16.59
N PHE A 173 -9.98 15.89 -15.77
CA PHE A 173 -9.57 14.66 -15.07
C PHE A 173 -9.78 13.39 -15.90
N LEU A 174 -10.67 13.39 -16.90
CA LEU A 174 -10.84 12.25 -17.79
C LEU A 174 -9.90 12.31 -19.00
N ASN A 175 -9.95 13.39 -19.79
CA ASN A 175 -9.11 13.49 -20.98
C ASN A 175 -7.65 13.82 -20.63
N GLY A 176 -7.41 14.42 -19.46
CA GLY A 176 -6.09 14.59 -18.88
C GLY A 176 -5.59 13.39 -18.08
N ALA A 177 -6.35 12.29 -17.96
CA ALA A 177 -6.01 11.16 -17.07
C ALA A 177 -4.61 10.58 -17.34
N THR A 178 -4.15 10.56 -18.60
CA THR A 178 -2.80 10.07 -18.94
C THR A 178 -1.65 10.92 -18.38
N ASN A 179 -1.91 12.17 -18.00
CA ASN A 179 -0.92 13.01 -17.32
C ASN A 179 -0.70 12.57 -15.86
N PHE A 180 -1.65 11.86 -15.26
CA PHE A 180 -1.60 11.37 -13.89
C PHE A 180 -1.31 9.86 -13.87
N PHE A 181 -2.17 9.08 -14.52
CA PHE A 181 -2.12 7.62 -14.54
C PHE A 181 -1.27 7.02 -15.66
N GLY A 182 -0.50 7.81 -16.41
CA GLY A 182 0.46 7.31 -17.39
C GLY A 182 -0.10 6.28 -18.39
N SER A 183 0.51 5.09 -18.43
CA SER A 183 0.08 4.00 -19.33
C SER A 183 -1.20 3.31 -18.87
N GLN A 184 -1.54 3.38 -17.58
CA GLN A 184 -2.72 2.75 -16.98
C GLN A 184 -4.02 3.40 -17.46
N ALA A 185 -4.01 4.69 -17.77
CA ALA A 185 -5.15 5.37 -18.39
C ALA A 185 -5.22 5.21 -19.92
N ARG A 186 -4.18 4.69 -20.60
CA ARG A 186 -4.20 4.59 -22.06
C ARG A 186 -5.22 3.55 -22.51
N GLY A 187 -6.14 3.98 -23.38
CA GLY A 187 -7.19 3.12 -23.93
C GLY A 187 -8.39 2.93 -23.00
N ALA A 188 -8.42 3.60 -21.85
CA ALA A 188 -9.62 3.65 -21.01
C ALA A 188 -10.73 4.44 -21.72
N ARG A 189 -11.99 4.02 -21.55
CA ARG A 189 -13.17 4.59 -22.21
C ARG A 189 -13.74 5.74 -21.40
N THR A 190 -13.10 6.91 -21.49
CA THR A 190 -13.50 8.14 -20.79
C THR A 190 -14.87 8.66 -21.20
N ASP A 191 -15.32 8.32 -22.42
CA ASP A 191 -16.66 8.62 -22.93
C ASP A 191 -17.79 7.88 -22.19
N LEU A 192 -17.45 6.83 -21.43
CA LEU A 192 -18.38 6.03 -20.64
C LEU A 192 -18.18 6.23 -19.13
N ALA A 193 -17.45 7.28 -18.74
CA ALA A 193 -17.16 7.54 -17.33
C ALA A 193 -18.40 8.01 -16.57
N VAL A 194 -18.49 7.59 -15.30
CA VAL A 194 -19.53 7.99 -14.36
C VAL A 194 -18.87 8.61 -13.12
N LEU A 195 -19.32 9.80 -12.73
CA LEU A 195 -18.85 10.47 -11.52
C LEU A 195 -19.41 9.76 -10.27
N LYS A 196 -18.54 9.05 -9.55
CA LYS A 196 -18.90 8.34 -8.31
C LYS A 196 -18.82 9.23 -7.08
N ASN A 197 -17.78 10.06 -7.01
CA ASN A 197 -17.52 10.91 -5.87
C ASN A 197 -17.12 12.31 -6.36
N ALA A 198 -17.70 13.32 -5.74
CA ALA A 198 -17.32 14.72 -5.90
C ALA A 198 -17.59 15.43 -4.59
N LYS A 199 -16.55 15.64 -3.79
CA LYS A 199 -16.63 16.31 -2.49
C LYS A 199 -15.57 17.38 -2.42
N SER A 200 -15.91 18.53 -1.86
CA SER A 200 -14.96 19.57 -1.49
C SER A 200 -15.06 19.90 -0.01
N PHE A 201 -13.94 19.78 0.68
CA PHE A 201 -13.76 20.16 2.06
C PHE A 201 -12.83 21.37 2.15
N PRO A 202 -12.69 22.02 3.31
CA PRO A 202 -11.90 23.27 3.41
C PRO A 202 -10.45 23.17 2.92
N SER A 203 -9.81 22.00 3.01
CA SER A 203 -8.40 21.81 2.64
C SER A 203 -8.16 20.78 1.53
N ASN A 204 -9.22 20.18 0.96
CA ASN A 204 -9.09 19.20 -0.11
C ASN A 204 -10.36 19.04 -0.97
N VAL A 205 -10.19 18.41 -2.13
CA VAL A 205 -11.22 18.01 -3.07
C VAL A 205 -11.00 16.56 -3.45
N GLU A 206 -12.05 15.76 -3.37
CA GLU A 206 -12.06 14.33 -3.68
C GLU A 206 -12.96 14.07 -4.88
N LEU A 207 -12.37 13.53 -5.96
CA LEU A 207 -13.06 13.21 -7.19
C LEU A 207 -12.81 11.75 -7.57
N SER A 208 -13.86 11.04 -7.96
CA SER A 208 -13.73 9.66 -8.46
C SER A 208 -14.61 9.41 -9.67
N PHE A 209 -14.02 8.80 -10.70
CA PHE A 209 -14.68 8.45 -11.95
C PHE A 209 -14.58 6.95 -12.19
N GLU A 210 -15.71 6.26 -12.32
CA GLU A 210 -15.76 4.84 -12.73
C GLU A 210 -15.87 4.77 -14.26
N LEU A 211 -15.00 4.00 -14.90
CA LEU A 211 -15.02 3.82 -16.35
C LEU A 211 -14.44 2.47 -16.78
N PRO A 212 -14.75 1.97 -17.99
CA PRO A 212 -14.07 0.81 -18.54
C PRO A 212 -12.59 1.11 -18.82
N LEU A 213 -11.69 0.32 -18.25
CA LEU A 213 -10.26 0.35 -18.52
C LEU A 213 -9.95 -0.28 -19.89
N SER A 214 -8.68 -0.27 -20.29
CA SER A 214 -8.25 -0.75 -21.61
C SER A 214 -8.58 -2.23 -21.90
N ALA A 215 -8.62 -3.07 -20.87
CA ALA A 215 -9.01 -4.47 -20.97
C ALA A 215 -10.54 -4.69 -20.88
N GLY A 216 -11.32 -3.62 -20.74
CA GLY A 216 -12.79 -3.62 -20.79
C GLY A 216 -13.50 -3.83 -19.45
N GLN A 217 -12.80 -4.26 -18.40
CA GLN A 217 -13.35 -4.24 -17.04
C GLN A 217 -13.48 -2.80 -16.52
N PHE A 218 -14.45 -2.57 -15.66
CA PHE A 218 -14.58 -1.28 -14.97
C PHE A 218 -13.48 -1.12 -13.92
N GLY A 219 -12.96 0.09 -13.81
CA GLY A 219 -12.14 0.54 -12.70
C GLY A 219 -12.46 1.98 -12.34
N THR A 220 -11.99 2.44 -11.19
CA THR A 220 -12.27 3.79 -10.70
C THR A 220 -10.99 4.58 -10.57
N PHE A 221 -10.90 5.71 -11.27
CA PHE A 221 -9.85 6.70 -11.10
C PHE A 221 -10.23 7.66 -9.97
N SER A 222 -9.45 7.68 -8.90
CA SER A 222 -9.62 8.58 -7.77
C SER A 222 -8.52 9.65 -7.76
N TYR A 223 -8.92 10.89 -7.47
CA TYR A 223 -8.05 12.05 -7.32
C TYR A 223 -8.35 12.74 -5.98
N SER A 224 -7.31 12.89 -5.17
CA SER A 224 -7.34 13.71 -3.95
C SER A 224 -6.45 14.92 -4.15
N ILE A 225 -7.05 16.11 -4.15
CA ILE A 225 -6.35 17.38 -4.32
C ILE A 225 -6.39 18.09 -3.00
N ARG A 226 -5.24 18.33 -2.36
CA ARG A 226 -5.17 19.02 -1.07
C ARG A 226 -4.22 20.20 -1.08
N THR A 227 -4.51 21.19 -0.24
CA THR A 227 -3.56 22.27 0.06
C THR A 227 -2.35 21.73 0.81
N VAL A 228 -1.17 22.26 0.52
CA VAL A 228 0.05 21.95 1.29
C VAL A 228 0.36 23.11 2.25
N GLU A 229 0.49 22.79 3.53
CA GLU A 229 0.87 23.75 4.56
C GLU A 229 2.36 24.12 4.43
N GLN A 230 2.66 25.42 4.31
CA GLN A 230 4.05 25.88 4.13
C GLN A 230 4.81 26.17 5.43
N ASP A 231 4.13 26.58 6.51
CA ASP A 231 4.76 26.89 7.79
C ASP A 231 4.20 25.99 8.89
N THR A 232 4.86 24.85 9.08
CA THR A 232 4.40 23.78 9.95
C THR A 232 5.26 23.65 11.20
N GLY A 233 6.33 24.46 11.31
CA GLY A 233 7.39 24.28 12.30
C GLY A 233 8.17 22.97 12.16
N TYR A 234 7.98 22.21 11.08
CA TYR A 234 8.70 20.97 10.83
C TYR A 234 10.13 21.24 10.38
N GLU A 235 11.08 20.63 11.07
CA GLU A 235 12.51 20.73 10.74
C GLU A 235 12.97 19.51 9.93
N PRO A 236 13.42 19.68 8.67
CA PRO A 236 14.01 18.60 7.88
C PRO A 236 15.23 17.99 8.56
N ARG A 237 15.43 16.67 8.40
CA ARG A 237 16.58 15.97 8.97
C ARG A 237 17.43 15.35 7.88
N ILE A 238 18.70 15.78 7.77
CA ILE A 238 19.66 15.18 6.85
C ILE A 238 19.87 13.70 7.18
N ALA A 239 19.82 12.86 6.15
CA ALA A 239 20.01 11.42 6.24
C ALA A 239 21.46 11.07 6.54
N ASP A 240 21.66 10.11 7.45
CA ASP A 240 22.94 9.50 7.71
C ASP A 240 23.11 8.29 6.79
N HIS A 241 24.08 8.34 5.87
CA HIS A 241 24.31 7.30 4.86
C HIS A 241 24.63 5.91 5.43
N ARG A 242 24.93 5.80 6.74
CA ARG A 242 25.21 4.53 7.41
C ARG A 242 23.94 3.79 7.85
N ILE A 243 22.79 4.45 7.81
CA ILE A 243 21.50 3.92 8.25
C ILE A 243 20.55 3.92 7.06
N GLY A 244 19.86 2.80 6.83
CA GLY A 244 18.82 2.72 5.82
C GLY A 244 17.59 3.52 6.24
N TYR A 245 17.31 4.60 5.51
CA TYR A 245 16.07 5.37 5.59
C TYR A 245 15.51 5.55 4.18
N PHE A 246 14.20 5.68 4.08
CA PHE A 246 13.58 6.29 2.91
C PHE A 246 13.96 7.78 2.87
N ASN A 247 14.35 8.27 1.69
CA ASN A 247 14.92 9.60 1.56
C ASN A 247 14.16 10.45 0.54
N THR A 248 13.86 11.69 0.92
CA THR A 248 13.55 12.76 -0.03
C THR A 248 14.88 13.37 -0.49
N THR A 249 15.12 13.41 -1.79
CA THR A 249 16.45 13.73 -2.34
C THR A 249 16.36 14.83 -3.41
N PHE A 250 17.26 15.81 -3.33
CA PHE A 250 17.46 16.80 -4.38
C PHE A 250 18.95 17.09 -4.56
N LYS A 251 19.31 17.67 -5.71
CA LYS A 251 20.67 18.08 -6.03
C LYS A 251 20.85 19.57 -5.80
N ASP A 252 21.76 19.95 -4.91
CA ASP A 252 22.18 21.32 -4.72
C ASP A 252 23.44 21.63 -5.54
N ILE A 253 23.30 22.50 -6.53
CA ILE A 253 24.39 22.94 -7.42
C ILE A 253 25.04 24.25 -6.97
N GLY A 254 24.69 24.74 -5.78
CA GLY A 254 25.18 26.00 -5.22
C GLY A 254 26.68 26.03 -4.95
N ASP A 255 27.27 24.89 -4.60
CA ASP A 255 28.68 24.74 -4.29
C ASP A 255 29.40 23.86 -5.33
N ALA A 256 30.17 24.51 -6.20
CA ALA A 256 30.93 23.83 -7.24
C ALA A 256 32.10 22.96 -6.71
N SER A 257 32.49 23.12 -5.44
CA SER A 257 33.54 22.32 -4.81
C SER A 257 33.02 21.05 -4.14
N ASN A 258 31.71 20.90 -4.02
CA ASN A 258 31.09 19.73 -3.40
C ASN A 258 31.07 18.54 -4.37
N ASP A 259 31.87 17.52 -4.06
CA ASP A 259 31.95 16.27 -4.84
C ASP A 259 30.67 15.39 -4.71
N ASP A 260 29.83 15.62 -3.70
CA ASP A 260 28.49 15.01 -3.55
C ASP A 260 27.42 16.11 -3.39
N PRO A 261 26.91 16.67 -4.50
CA PRO A 261 25.91 17.74 -4.47
C PRO A 261 24.51 17.27 -4.03
N TRP A 262 24.33 16.01 -3.64
CA TRP A 262 23.03 15.47 -3.28
C TRP A 262 22.70 15.69 -1.81
N VAL A 263 21.60 16.39 -1.57
CA VAL A 263 21.00 16.55 -0.25
C VAL A 263 19.90 15.52 -0.08
N ARG A 264 19.91 14.81 1.05
CA ARG A 264 18.99 13.71 1.35
C ARG A 264 18.36 13.96 2.72
N TYR A 265 17.05 14.13 2.77
CA TYR A 265 16.29 14.20 4.01
C TYR A 265 15.67 12.85 4.34
N VAL A 266 15.71 12.47 5.61
CA VAL A 266 14.96 11.31 6.11
C VAL A 266 13.47 11.58 5.97
N THR A 267 12.76 10.62 5.37
CA THR A 267 11.31 10.60 5.33
C THR A 267 10.77 10.24 6.71
N ARG A 268 10.03 11.14 7.37
CA ARG A 268 9.50 10.89 8.72
C ARG A 268 8.24 11.70 9.05
N TRP A 269 7.47 11.20 10.00
CA TRP A 269 6.35 11.91 10.61
C TRP A 269 6.81 13.14 11.41
N GLN A 270 5.97 14.18 11.42
CA GLN A 270 6.09 15.28 12.37
C GLN A 270 5.56 14.86 13.73
N LEU A 271 6.45 14.40 14.62
CA LEU A 271 6.07 13.92 15.93
C LEU A 271 6.85 14.62 17.04
N GLU A 272 6.13 15.32 17.90
CA GLU A 272 6.66 16.08 19.02
C GLU A 272 5.86 15.79 20.28
N LYS A 273 6.53 15.85 21.44
CA LYS A 273 5.85 15.78 22.73
C LYS A 273 4.91 16.97 22.91
N ALA A 274 3.70 16.70 23.40
CA ALA A 274 2.77 17.72 23.87
C ALA A 274 3.39 18.61 24.95
N ASP A 275 4.07 18.00 25.93
CA ASP A 275 4.93 18.69 26.89
C ASP A 275 6.37 18.17 26.78
N SER A 276 7.26 19.03 26.26
CA SER A 276 8.68 18.72 26.07
C SER A 276 9.45 18.53 27.38
N ASN A 277 8.93 19.01 28.51
CA ASN A 277 9.59 18.91 29.82
C ASN A 277 9.38 17.55 30.49
N LEU A 278 8.36 16.79 30.07
CA LEU A 278 8.09 15.48 30.64
C LEU A 278 8.99 14.41 30.01
N LYS A 279 9.40 13.44 30.84
CA LYS A 279 10.13 12.25 30.35
C LYS A 279 9.29 11.45 29.36
N LEU A 280 8.02 11.24 29.70
CA LEU A 280 6.99 10.64 28.86
C LEU A 280 5.86 11.65 28.66
N SER A 281 5.48 11.92 27.42
CA SER A 281 4.36 12.81 27.07
C SER A 281 3.60 12.20 25.89
N PRO A 282 2.26 12.37 25.81
CA PRO A 282 1.56 12.13 24.56
C PRO A 282 2.10 13.06 23.45
N PRO A 283 1.88 12.74 22.17
CA PRO A 283 2.26 13.62 21.08
C PRO A 283 1.38 14.87 21.03
N LYS A 284 1.87 15.96 20.42
CA LYS A 284 1.03 17.14 20.08
C LYS A 284 -0.08 16.76 19.11
N GLN A 285 0.26 15.95 18.11
CA GLN A 285 -0.65 15.38 17.13
C GLN A 285 -0.27 13.90 16.96
N PRO A 286 -1.18 12.95 17.26
CA PRO A 286 -0.92 11.53 17.04
C PRO A 286 -0.97 11.19 15.55
N ILE A 287 -0.27 10.13 15.17
CA ILE A 287 -0.39 9.51 13.85
C ILE A 287 -1.63 8.60 13.92
N VAL A 288 -2.67 8.95 13.19
CA VAL A 288 -3.94 8.22 13.24
C VAL A 288 -4.06 7.35 12.00
N PHE A 289 -4.24 6.04 12.20
CA PHE A 289 -4.55 5.08 11.14
C PHE A 289 -6.01 4.62 11.22
N TYR A 290 -6.64 4.48 10.06
CA TYR A 290 -7.96 3.86 9.92
C TYR A 290 -7.82 2.48 9.28
N LEU A 291 -8.38 1.47 9.94
CA LEU A 291 -8.47 0.12 9.40
C LEU A 291 -9.71 0.03 8.53
N GLU A 292 -9.55 -0.36 7.26
CA GLU A 292 -10.64 -0.50 6.32
C GLU A 292 -11.70 -1.50 6.82
N HIS A 293 -12.97 -1.23 6.51
CA HIS A 293 -14.09 -2.08 6.92
C HIS A 293 -14.05 -3.49 6.30
N THR A 294 -13.35 -3.66 5.18
CA THR A 294 -13.17 -4.91 4.44
C THR A 294 -12.28 -5.92 5.19
N ILE A 295 -11.42 -5.46 6.11
CA ILE A 295 -10.58 -6.34 6.94
C ILE A 295 -11.51 -7.30 7.70
N PRO A 296 -11.39 -8.62 7.47
CA PRO A 296 -12.22 -9.59 8.15
C PRO A 296 -12.10 -9.49 9.68
N VAL A 297 -13.22 -9.58 10.38
CA VAL A 297 -13.28 -9.38 11.85
C VAL A 297 -12.28 -10.26 12.61
N ARG A 298 -12.09 -11.50 12.15
CA ARG A 298 -11.15 -12.48 12.72
C ARG A 298 -9.68 -12.02 12.71
N TYR A 299 -9.31 -11.12 11.79
CA TYR A 299 -7.94 -10.61 11.66
C TYR A 299 -7.72 -9.24 12.30
N ARG A 300 -8.80 -8.47 12.55
CA ARG A 300 -8.72 -7.05 12.97
C ARG A 300 -7.87 -6.82 14.21
N ARG A 301 -7.87 -7.75 15.17
CA ARG A 301 -7.04 -7.67 16.37
C ARG A 301 -5.55 -7.63 16.01
N TRP A 302 -5.10 -8.58 15.20
CA TRP A 302 -3.68 -8.71 14.82
C TRP A 302 -3.21 -7.57 13.93
N VAL A 303 -4.08 -7.12 13.02
CA VAL A 303 -3.82 -5.93 12.20
C VAL A 303 -3.67 -4.69 13.07
N ARG A 304 -4.62 -4.44 13.99
CA ARG A 304 -4.54 -3.33 14.95
C ARG A 304 -3.27 -3.40 15.80
N ASP A 305 -2.96 -4.57 16.34
CA ASP A 305 -1.80 -4.78 17.21
C ASP A 305 -0.47 -4.63 16.45
N GLY A 306 -0.44 -4.90 15.14
CA GLY A 306 0.72 -4.65 14.27
C GLY A 306 1.00 -3.17 14.12
N VAL A 307 -0.04 -2.38 13.82
CA VAL A 307 0.07 -0.91 13.73
C VAL A 307 0.50 -0.30 15.06
N LEU A 308 -0.13 -0.72 16.16
CA LEU A 308 0.14 -0.18 17.50
C LEU A 308 1.50 -0.60 18.07
N GLU A 309 2.18 -1.60 17.49
CA GLU A 309 3.44 -2.11 18.03
C GLU A 309 4.55 -1.04 18.05
N TRP A 310 4.53 -0.15 17.06
CA TRP A 310 5.45 0.98 16.95
C TRP A 310 5.40 1.94 18.15
N ASN A 311 4.30 1.98 18.91
CA ASN A 311 4.24 2.75 20.15
C ASN A 311 5.31 2.33 21.15
N LYS A 312 5.72 1.06 21.19
CA LYS A 312 6.81 0.60 22.05
C LYS A 312 8.15 1.26 21.71
N ALA A 313 8.39 1.54 20.42
CA ALA A 313 9.58 2.26 19.97
C ALA A 313 9.48 3.76 20.31
N PHE A 314 8.31 4.37 20.08
CA PHE A 314 8.08 5.78 20.42
C PHE A 314 8.20 6.07 21.92
N GLU A 315 7.78 5.14 22.78
CA GLU A 315 7.95 5.27 24.22
C GLU A 315 9.43 5.37 24.63
N LYS A 316 10.34 4.70 23.90
CA LYS A 316 11.79 4.79 24.17
C LYS A 316 12.36 6.18 23.88
N VAL A 317 11.75 6.92 22.94
CA VAL A 317 12.10 8.32 22.65
C VAL A 317 11.23 9.31 23.44
N GLY A 318 10.39 8.80 24.33
CA GLY A 318 9.64 9.57 25.31
C GLY A 318 8.22 9.95 24.91
N ILE A 319 7.69 9.38 23.82
CA ILE A 319 6.34 9.68 23.32
C ILE A 319 5.44 8.48 23.59
N VAL A 320 4.43 8.66 24.43
CA VAL A 320 3.43 7.60 24.71
C VAL A 320 2.26 7.75 23.76
N ASN A 321 1.70 6.63 23.26
CA ASN A 321 0.58 6.64 22.32
C ASN A 321 0.80 7.59 21.12
N ALA A 322 1.96 7.45 20.47
CA ALA A 322 2.28 8.18 19.24
C ALA A 322 1.32 7.83 18.09
N ILE A 323 0.90 6.56 18.02
CA ILE A 323 -0.01 6.04 17.00
C ILE A 323 -1.34 5.66 17.65
N GLU A 324 -2.43 6.07 17.00
CA GLU A 324 -3.81 5.68 17.31
C GLU A 324 -4.42 4.92 16.12
N VAL A 325 -5.32 3.97 16.42
CA VAL A 325 -5.96 3.14 15.40
C VAL A 325 -7.47 3.13 15.59
N TYR A 326 -8.21 3.44 14.54
CA TYR A 326 -9.67 3.37 14.50
C TYR A 326 -10.11 2.36 13.45
N GLN A 327 -11.23 1.67 13.70
CA GLN A 327 -11.79 0.69 12.77
C GLN A 327 -12.97 1.31 12.04
N GLN A 328 -12.96 1.27 10.70
CA GLN A 328 -14.18 1.49 9.94
C GLN A 328 -15.16 0.33 10.14
N ASP A 329 -16.43 0.66 10.31
CA ASP A 329 -17.47 -0.35 10.51
C ASP A 329 -18.72 0.00 9.70
N ALA A 330 -18.90 -0.73 8.60
CA ALA A 330 -20.04 -0.57 7.71
C ALA A 330 -21.39 -0.87 8.40
N SER A 331 -21.42 -1.66 9.48
CA SER A 331 -22.66 -2.01 10.17
C SER A 331 -23.16 -0.89 11.08
N THR A 332 -22.25 -0.16 11.72
CA THR A 332 -22.56 0.96 12.62
C THR A 332 -22.42 2.33 11.95
N GLY A 333 -21.76 2.38 10.79
CA GLY A 333 -21.40 3.62 10.09
C GLY A 333 -20.17 4.32 10.69
N ALA A 334 -19.50 3.72 11.69
CA ALA A 334 -18.36 4.36 12.35
C ALA A 334 -17.20 4.55 11.36
N HIS A 335 -16.70 5.78 11.26
CA HIS A 335 -15.59 6.20 10.40
C HIS A 335 -15.78 5.93 8.89
N MET A 336 -17.00 5.57 8.44
CA MET A 336 -17.32 5.36 7.02
C MET A 336 -17.38 6.68 6.22
N ASP A 337 -17.36 7.82 6.90
CA ASP A 337 -17.23 9.14 6.31
C ASP A 337 -15.82 9.42 5.75
N LYS A 338 -14.83 8.65 6.21
CA LYS A 338 -13.41 8.78 5.83
C LYS A 338 -13.15 7.85 4.67
N ASP A 339 -12.65 8.42 3.58
CA ASP A 339 -12.36 7.69 2.36
C ASP A 339 -10.87 7.29 2.38
N PRO A 340 -10.51 6.04 2.06
CA PRO A 340 -9.11 5.67 1.89
C PRO A 340 -8.39 6.45 0.79
N GLU A 341 -9.13 7.01 -0.17
CA GLU A 341 -8.52 7.82 -1.24
C GLU A 341 -8.33 9.29 -0.84
N ASP A 342 -8.84 9.72 0.32
CA ASP A 342 -8.64 11.08 0.84
C ASP A 342 -7.29 11.21 1.53
N ALA A 343 -6.34 11.87 0.86
CA ALA A 343 -4.94 12.01 1.27
C ALA A 343 -4.70 12.83 2.56
N ARG A 344 -5.73 13.05 3.38
CA ARG A 344 -5.65 13.58 4.74
C ARG A 344 -5.65 12.48 5.81
N TYR A 345 -6.03 11.25 5.46
CA TYR A 345 -6.20 10.15 6.40
C TYR A 345 -5.30 8.98 6.03
N ASN A 346 -4.56 8.46 7.01
CA ASN A 346 -3.77 7.26 6.79
C ASN A 346 -4.65 6.01 6.89
N PHE A 347 -4.54 5.10 5.93
CA PHE A 347 -5.34 3.88 5.89
C PHE A 347 -4.50 2.61 5.89
N LEU A 348 -5.12 1.56 6.42
CA LEU A 348 -4.72 0.18 6.16
C LEU A 348 -5.85 -0.50 5.40
N LEU A 349 -5.58 -0.77 4.13
CA LEU A 349 -6.44 -1.36 3.11
C LEU A 349 -6.24 -2.88 3.06
N TRP A 350 -7.33 -3.60 2.82
CA TRP A 350 -7.31 -5.05 2.73
C TRP A 350 -7.81 -5.53 1.37
N THR A 351 -6.92 -6.14 0.61
CA THR A 351 -7.23 -6.67 -0.72
C THR A 351 -7.34 -8.20 -0.71
N THR A 352 -8.13 -8.72 -1.64
CA THR A 352 -8.36 -10.15 -1.87
C THR A 352 -8.03 -10.52 -3.32
N ALA A 353 -6.94 -9.95 -3.84
CA ALA A 353 -6.50 -10.12 -5.22
C ALA A 353 -5.80 -11.46 -5.49
N ASP A 354 -5.50 -12.24 -4.45
CA ASP A 354 -4.75 -13.51 -4.52
C ASP A 354 -3.33 -13.33 -5.11
N MET A 355 -2.73 -12.16 -4.86
CA MET A 355 -1.40 -11.80 -5.37
C MET A 355 -0.30 -11.97 -4.33
N GLY A 356 -0.63 -11.93 -3.04
CA GLY A 356 0.32 -12.18 -1.95
C GLY A 356 1.36 -11.08 -1.79
N PHE A 357 0.93 -9.84 -1.90
CA PHE A 357 1.76 -8.66 -1.67
C PHE A 357 1.28 -7.86 -0.46
N ALA A 358 2.21 -7.10 0.09
CA ALA A 358 1.97 -6.09 1.09
C ALA A 358 2.87 -4.89 0.72
N ILE A 359 2.37 -3.68 0.93
CA ILE A 359 3.11 -2.46 0.60
C ILE A 359 2.66 -1.31 1.49
N GLY A 360 3.61 -0.57 2.06
CA GLY A 360 3.38 0.66 2.82
C GLY A 360 3.83 1.94 2.11
N PRO A 361 3.19 2.37 1.01
CA PRO A 361 3.50 3.65 0.39
C PRO A 361 3.13 4.82 1.31
N SER A 362 3.90 5.90 1.20
CA SER A 362 3.59 7.16 1.87
C SER A 362 3.85 8.34 0.95
N ARG A 363 3.06 9.39 1.12
CA ARG A 363 3.21 10.67 0.41
C ARG A 363 4.02 11.61 1.28
N VAL A 364 5.01 12.25 0.67
CA VAL A 364 5.99 13.06 1.41
C VAL A 364 6.00 14.48 0.85
N ASP A 365 6.27 15.44 1.72
CA ASP A 365 6.63 16.77 1.30
C ASP A 365 8.05 16.76 0.71
N PRO A 366 8.22 17.02 -0.60
CA PRO A 366 9.51 16.95 -1.28
C PRO A 366 10.47 18.07 -0.88
N GLU A 367 9.98 19.13 -0.23
CA GLU A 367 10.83 20.19 0.30
C GLU A 367 11.47 19.80 1.64
N THR A 368 10.80 18.98 2.44
CA THR A 368 11.16 18.76 3.84
C THR A 368 11.40 17.30 4.24
N GLY A 369 10.88 16.34 3.47
CA GLY A 369 10.83 14.92 3.84
C GLY A 369 9.80 14.59 4.91
N ARG A 370 8.84 15.49 5.20
CA ARG A 370 7.73 15.19 6.12
C ARG A 370 6.75 14.23 5.48
N ILE A 371 6.40 13.14 6.15
CA ILE A 371 5.29 12.28 5.72
C ILE A 371 3.97 13.03 5.93
N LEU A 372 3.14 13.08 4.90
CA LEU A 372 1.86 13.77 4.89
C LEU A 372 0.68 12.83 5.02
N ASP A 373 0.87 11.59 4.57
CA ASP A 373 -0.18 10.59 4.38
C ASP A 373 0.45 9.21 4.07
N ALA A 374 -0.23 8.12 4.40
CA ALA A 374 0.22 6.74 4.17
C ALA A 374 -0.95 5.76 4.00
N ASP A 375 -0.92 4.99 2.90
CA ASP A 375 -1.97 4.04 2.50
C ASP A 375 -1.40 2.63 2.39
N ILE A 376 -1.41 1.90 3.49
CA ILE A 376 -0.84 0.56 3.56
C ILE A 376 -1.81 -0.44 2.95
N VAL A 377 -1.36 -1.28 2.03
CA VAL A 377 -2.18 -2.32 1.41
C VAL A 377 -1.65 -3.69 1.78
N MET A 378 -2.53 -4.56 2.26
CA MET A 378 -2.22 -5.95 2.58
C MET A 378 -3.15 -6.91 1.84
N ASP A 379 -2.58 -7.88 1.14
CA ASP A 379 -3.33 -8.96 0.47
C ASP A 379 -3.56 -10.15 1.41
N GLU A 380 -4.81 -10.62 1.49
CA GLU A 380 -5.22 -11.82 2.23
C GLU A 380 -4.46 -13.09 1.80
N ALA A 381 -3.89 -13.13 0.59
CA ALA A 381 -3.15 -14.28 0.10
C ALA A 381 -1.91 -14.63 0.95
N PHE A 382 -1.39 -13.70 1.77
CA PHE A 382 -0.43 -14.03 2.82
C PHE A 382 -0.99 -15.06 3.80
N VAL A 383 -2.20 -14.83 4.31
CA VAL A 383 -2.88 -15.72 5.25
C VAL A 383 -3.17 -17.07 4.59
N SER A 384 -3.64 -17.04 3.34
CA SER A 384 -3.82 -18.25 2.54
C SER A 384 -2.50 -19.01 2.34
N GLY A 385 -1.40 -18.30 2.12
CA GLY A 385 -0.05 -18.84 1.99
C GLY A 385 0.43 -19.52 3.27
N TRP A 386 0.28 -18.86 4.43
CA TRP A 386 0.63 -19.43 5.73
C TRP A 386 -0.24 -20.63 6.11
N THR A 387 -1.53 -20.59 5.77
CA THR A 387 -2.45 -21.71 5.97
C THR A 387 -2.03 -22.92 5.13
N LYS A 388 -1.70 -22.69 3.84
CA LYS A 388 -1.13 -23.74 2.98
C LYS A 388 0.21 -24.26 3.52
N ALA A 389 1.07 -23.39 4.04
CA ALA A 389 2.34 -23.78 4.66
C ALA A 389 2.11 -24.64 5.91
N TRP A 390 1.14 -24.29 6.74
CA TRP A 390 0.75 -25.08 7.91
C TRP A 390 0.32 -26.50 7.52
N HIS A 391 -0.59 -26.62 6.55
CA HIS A 391 -1.13 -27.93 6.18
C HIS A 391 -0.19 -28.77 5.30
N ARG A 392 0.73 -28.16 4.54
CA ARG A 392 1.57 -28.88 3.57
C ARG A 392 3.03 -28.95 3.96
N LEU A 393 3.63 -27.82 4.34
CA LEU A 393 5.07 -27.73 4.56
C LEU A 393 5.47 -28.17 5.98
N LEU A 394 4.70 -27.79 7.02
CA LEU A 394 5.05 -28.18 8.40
C LEU A 394 5.08 -29.70 8.62
N PRO A 395 4.11 -30.48 8.12
CA PRO A 395 4.23 -31.92 7.98
C PRO A 395 5.57 -32.42 7.46
N GLU A 396 6.01 -31.90 6.32
CA GLU A 396 7.22 -32.36 5.64
C GLU A 396 8.49 -31.96 6.41
N ILE A 397 8.52 -30.73 6.92
CA ILE A 397 9.60 -30.22 7.78
C ILE A 397 9.72 -31.05 9.06
N ALA A 398 8.60 -31.45 9.67
CA ALA A 398 8.61 -32.33 10.83
C ALA A 398 9.23 -33.69 10.49
N MET A 399 9.04 -34.19 9.26
CA MET A 399 9.62 -35.45 8.79
C MET A 399 11.12 -35.39 8.51
N GLU A 400 11.74 -34.22 8.35
CA GLU A 400 13.18 -34.08 8.06
C GLU A 400 14.08 -34.70 9.14
N SER A 401 13.61 -34.70 10.39
CA SER A 401 14.38 -35.24 11.52
C SER A 401 14.22 -36.75 11.69
N PHE A 402 13.35 -37.40 10.90
CA PHE A 402 13.12 -38.84 10.92
C PHE A 402 13.97 -39.53 9.86
N ASP A 403 14.74 -40.52 10.28
CA ASP A 403 15.53 -41.35 9.38
C ASP A 403 14.63 -42.29 8.54
N PRO A 404 15.16 -42.95 7.50
CA PRO A 404 14.36 -43.86 6.67
C PRO A 404 13.66 -44.99 7.44
N ALA A 405 14.27 -45.47 8.55
CA ALA A 405 13.69 -46.53 9.35
C ALA A 405 12.49 -46.02 10.17
N ALA A 406 12.60 -44.83 10.74
CA ALA A 406 11.52 -44.18 11.47
C ALA A 406 10.37 -43.78 10.54
N ARG A 407 10.66 -43.33 9.31
CA ARG A 407 9.65 -43.06 8.27
C ARG A 407 8.88 -44.32 7.86
N GLU A 408 9.55 -45.46 7.72
CA GLU A 408 8.88 -46.74 7.47
C GLU A 408 8.03 -47.23 8.66
N TRP A 409 8.51 -47.02 9.89
CA TRP A 409 7.73 -47.30 11.08
C TRP A 409 6.42 -46.48 11.10
N LEU A 410 6.49 -45.19 10.77
CA LEU A 410 5.33 -44.28 10.74
C LEU A 410 4.24 -44.71 9.74
N LYS A 411 4.59 -45.34 8.61
CA LYS A 411 3.60 -45.86 7.64
C LYS A 411 2.64 -46.88 8.25
N THR A 412 3.09 -47.60 9.28
CA THR A 412 2.27 -48.59 10.02
C THR A 412 1.71 -48.05 11.33
N HIS A 413 2.11 -46.84 11.73
CA HIS A 413 1.70 -46.16 12.96
C HIS A 413 1.16 -44.76 12.63
N PRO A 414 0.08 -44.64 11.83
CA PRO A 414 -0.42 -43.37 11.29
C PRO A 414 -0.76 -42.33 12.35
N ASN A 415 -1.14 -42.75 13.57
CA ASN A 415 -1.44 -41.87 14.70
C ASN A 415 -0.20 -41.11 15.22
N TRP A 416 1.00 -41.53 14.83
CA TRP A 416 2.27 -40.91 15.21
C TRP A 416 2.92 -40.12 14.07
N ASP A 417 2.34 -40.16 12.86
CA ASP A 417 2.90 -39.49 11.69
C ASP A 417 2.51 -38.00 11.69
N PRO A 418 3.47 -37.07 11.81
CA PRO A 418 3.21 -35.63 11.79
C PRO A 418 2.38 -35.19 10.58
N ARG A 419 2.54 -35.86 9.44
CA ARG A 419 1.81 -35.53 8.20
C ARG A 419 0.33 -35.86 8.27
N ILE A 420 -0.06 -36.80 9.13
CA ILE A 420 -1.47 -37.15 9.37
C ILE A 420 -2.00 -36.30 10.52
N ARG A 421 -1.22 -36.12 11.60
CA ARG A 421 -1.67 -35.38 12.79
C ARG A 421 -1.94 -33.90 12.51
N LEU A 422 -1.09 -33.25 11.70
CA LEU A 422 -1.21 -31.83 11.36
C LEU A 422 -2.15 -31.57 10.17
N ALA A 423 -2.62 -32.62 9.49
CA ALA A 423 -3.59 -32.49 8.40
C ALA A 423 -5.00 -32.24 8.93
N ASP A 424 -5.83 -31.64 8.06
CA ASP A 424 -7.26 -31.45 8.30
C ASP A 424 -7.92 -32.79 8.66
N PRO A 425 -8.78 -32.86 9.71
CA PRO A 425 -9.44 -34.08 10.15
C PRO A 425 -10.11 -34.88 9.02
N PHE A 426 -10.70 -34.20 8.03
CA PHE A 426 -11.39 -34.85 6.91
C PHE A 426 -10.42 -35.51 5.90
N GLU A 427 -9.17 -35.04 5.84
CA GLU A 427 -8.16 -35.53 4.89
C GLU A 427 -7.26 -36.63 5.48
N ARG A 428 -7.19 -36.74 6.81
CA ARG A 428 -6.27 -37.66 7.52
C ARG A 428 -6.30 -39.09 6.99
N LYS A 429 -7.49 -39.65 6.74
CA LYS A 429 -7.64 -41.02 6.26
C LYS A 429 -7.11 -41.22 4.83
N ALA A 430 -7.36 -40.25 3.96
CA ALA A 430 -6.87 -40.29 2.58
C ALA A 430 -5.33 -40.17 2.55
N ILE A 431 -4.78 -39.25 3.35
CA ILE A 431 -3.33 -39.05 3.51
C ILE A 431 -2.67 -40.31 4.06
N ALA A 432 -3.25 -40.96 5.08
CA ALA A 432 -2.72 -42.19 5.65
C ALA A 432 -2.66 -43.34 4.63
N GLN A 433 -3.72 -43.52 3.83
CA GLN A 433 -3.72 -44.50 2.75
C GLN A 433 -2.67 -44.20 1.69
N GLN A 434 -2.52 -42.93 1.32
CA GLN A 434 -1.52 -42.49 0.36
C GLN A 434 -0.11 -42.79 0.89
N ILE A 435 0.21 -42.44 2.13
CA ILE A 435 1.49 -42.70 2.79
C ILE A 435 1.79 -44.20 2.85
N TYR A 436 0.83 -45.03 3.25
CA TYR A 436 0.98 -46.48 3.31
C TYR A 436 1.34 -47.08 1.94
N SER A 437 0.74 -46.55 0.86
CA SER A 437 0.95 -47.04 -0.50
C SER A 437 2.29 -46.62 -1.14
N ARG A 438 3.08 -45.73 -0.50
CA ARG A 438 4.34 -45.25 -1.07
C ARG A 438 5.41 -46.35 -1.13
N PRO A 439 6.27 -46.39 -2.16
CA PRO A 439 7.38 -47.34 -2.26
C PRO A 439 8.31 -47.26 -1.04
N THR A 440 8.83 -48.40 -0.60
CA THR A 440 9.58 -48.54 0.67
C THR A 440 11.10 -48.41 0.54
N HIS A 441 11.64 -48.28 -0.67
CA HIS A 441 13.08 -48.26 -0.90
C HIS A 441 13.54 -47.03 -1.70
N PRO A 442 14.54 -46.26 -1.22
CA PRO A 442 15.10 -45.09 -1.92
C PRO A 442 15.64 -45.36 -3.34
N SER A 443 15.86 -46.64 -3.71
CA SER A 443 16.37 -47.03 -5.03
C SER A 443 15.27 -47.27 -6.07
N LEU A 444 14.01 -47.28 -5.62
CA LEU A 444 12.82 -47.52 -6.45
C LEU A 444 12.06 -46.24 -6.79
N VAL A 445 12.38 -45.12 -6.14
CA VAL A 445 11.82 -43.80 -6.44
C VAL A 445 12.75 -43.16 -7.48
N LYS A 446 12.28 -43.11 -8.72
CA LYS A 446 13.10 -42.73 -9.87
C LYS A 446 12.31 -41.77 -10.75
N ASN A 447 12.03 -40.58 -10.24
CA ASN A 447 11.68 -39.42 -11.03
C ASN A 447 12.62 -38.28 -10.64
N THR A 448 13.13 -37.56 -11.63
CA THR A 448 14.18 -36.53 -11.46
C THR A 448 13.70 -35.16 -11.93
N ASP A 449 12.42 -34.87 -11.77
CA ASP A 449 11.83 -33.66 -12.33
C ASP A 449 11.36 -32.75 -11.19
N MET A 450 12.28 -31.88 -10.75
CA MET A 450 12.16 -30.76 -9.79
C MET A 450 12.63 -31.04 -8.36
N ILE A 451 13.13 -30.00 -7.66
CA ILE A 451 13.66 -30.09 -6.29
C ILE A 451 12.49 -30.05 -5.29
N GLY A 452 12.56 -30.86 -4.22
CA GLY A 452 11.60 -30.79 -3.11
C GLY A 452 10.21 -31.39 -3.38
N ASP A 453 10.07 -32.18 -4.44
CA ASP A 453 8.84 -32.92 -4.77
C ASP A 453 8.81 -34.34 -4.15
N GLU A 454 9.97 -34.89 -3.77
CA GLU A 454 10.12 -36.24 -3.22
C GLU A 454 10.88 -36.30 -1.90
N GLU A 455 10.45 -37.23 -1.04
CA GLU A 455 10.92 -37.42 0.35
C GLU A 455 12.40 -37.85 0.49
N TYR A 456 13.06 -38.25 -0.61
CA TYR A 456 14.46 -38.69 -0.66
C TYR A 456 15.38 -37.78 -1.49
N ASP A 457 14.89 -36.61 -1.90
CA ASP A 457 15.66 -35.68 -2.71
C ASP A 457 16.93 -35.21 -1.96
N GLY A 458 18.07 -35.11 -2.67
CA GLY A 458 19.36 -34.71 -2.10
C GLY A 458 20.21 -35.76 -1.34
N LEU A 459 19.71 -36.99 -1.08
CA LEU A 459 20.46 -38.06 -0.39
C LEU A 459 21.39 -38.88 -1.31
N GLY A 460 21.42 -38.59 -2.60
CA GLY A 460 22.37 -39.15 -3.55
C GLY A 460 22.56 -38.30 -4.80
N ASN A 461 23.81 -38.22 -5.27
CA ASN A 461 24.17 -37.86 -6.64
C ASN A 461 23.97 -36.41 -7.14
N ARG A 462 24.28 -35.31 -6.37
CA ARG A 462 24.76 -33.99 -6.90
C ARG A 462 24.98 -32.85 -5.87
N VAL A 463 25.42 -31.67 -6.38
CA VAL A 463 26.26 -30.64 -5.70
C VAL A 463 25.79 -29.15 -5.86
N SER A 464 24.61 -28.79 -6.38
CA SER A 464 24.22 -27.35 -6.48
C SER A 464 22.72 -27.08 -6.65
N GLN A 465 22.21 -26.00 -6.03
CA GLN A 465 20.81 -25.53 -5.96
C GLN A 465 20.45 -24.50 -7.05
N THR A 466 19.18 -24.46 -7.45
CA THR A 466 18.52 -23.37 -8.20
C THR A 466 17.14 -23.09 -7.59
N ASN A 467 16.85 -21.84 -7.20
CA ASN A 467 15.57 -21.41 -6.64
C ASN A 467 14.63 -20.84 -7.73
N GLY A 468 13.33 -21.06 -7.56
CA GLY A 468 12.24 -20.37 -8.28
C GLY A 468 11.12 -19.94 -7.31
N ALA A 469 10.44 -18.84 -7.65
CA ALA A 469 9.36 -18.13 -6.93
C ALA A 469 9.71 -17.49 -5.57
N CYS A 470 8.98 -16.41 -5.22
CA CYS A 470 9.09 -15.72 -3.93
C CYS A 470 8.54 -16.63 -2.82
N MET A 471 9.42 -17.21 -2.03
CA MET A 471 9.09 -18.13 -0.95
C MET A 471 8.99 -17.42 0.41
N TYR A 472 8.89 -16.09 0.46
CA TYR A 472 8.87 -15.33 1.72
C TYR A 472 7.79 -15.81 2.70
N PRO A 473 6.51 -16.05 2.29
CA PRO A 473 5.51 -16.59 3.21
C PRO A 473 5.88 -17.98 3.74
N ALA A 474 6.49 -18.83 2.91
CA ALA A 474 6.95 -20.15 3.30
C ALA A 474 8.18 -20.09 4.23
N PHE A 475 9.12 -19.15 4.00
CA PHE A 475 10.30 -18.95 4.84
C PHE A 475 9.97 -18.31 6.17
N GLN A 476 9.05 -17.33 6.23
CA GLN A 476 8.61 -16.74 7.50
C GLN A 476 7.83 -17.77 8.34
N ALA A 477 6.95 -18.55 7.70
CA ALA A 477 6.29 -19.70 8.33
C ALA A 477 7.31 -20.74 8.81
N ALA A 478 8.35 -21.03 8.00
CA ALA A 478 9.42 -21.94 8.37
C ALA A 478 10.24 -21.41 9.56
N GLU A 479 10.58 -20.12 9.61
CA GLU A 479 11.33 -19.51 10.72
C GLU A 479 10.55 -19.56 12.04
N LEU A 480 9.24 -19.25 12.02
CA LEU A 480 8.38 -19.39 13.20
C LEU A 480 8.15 -20.86 13.59
N SER A 481 8.12 -21.78 12.62
CA SER A 481 8.09 -23.22 12.90
C SER A 481 9.41 -23.81 13.38
N MET A 482 10.54 -23.18 13.01
CA MET A 482 11.89 -23.55 13.46
C MET A 482 12.11 -23.20 14.93
N ALA A 483 11.26 -22.37 15.53
CA ALA A 483 11.05 -22.32 16.98
C ALA A 483 10.29 -23.57 17.47
N ARG A 484 10.82 -24.77 17.10
CA ARG A 484 10.33 -26.16 17.25
C ARG A 484 9.99 -26.63 18.68
N LEU A 485 9.69 -25.73 19.59
CA LEU A 485 9.35 -26.03 20.99
C LEU A 485 8.18 -25.17 21.47
N HIS A 486 7.29 -24.70 20.58
CA HIS A 486 6.01 -24.19 21.07
C HIS A 486 5.28 -25.35 21.75
N PRO A 487 4.96 -25.26 23.07
CA PRO A 487 4.37 -26.36 23.82
C PRO A 487 3.10 -26.90 23.15
N ASP A 488 2.33 -26.05 22.49
CA ASP A 488 1.10 -26.45 21.82
C ASP A 488 1.33 -27.33 20.59
N ILE A 489 2.44 -27.15 19.85
CA ILE A 489 2.80 -28.09 18.77
C ILE A 489 3.16 -29.44 19.39
N LEU A 490 3.88 -29.45 20.52
CA LEU A 490 4.17 -30.69 21.24
C LEU A 490 2.88 -31.33 21.75
N THR A 491 1.92 -30.57 22.28
CA THR A 491 0.60 -31.07 22.70
C THR A 491 -0.17 -31.67 21.51
N MET A 492 -0.22 -30.97 20.38
CA MET A 492 -0.84 -31.46 19.14
C MET A 492 -0.16 -32.74 18.62
N LEU A 493 1.16 -32.86 18.77
CA LEU A 493 1.93 -34.05 18.40
C LEU A 493 1.86 -35.18 19.46
N ALA A 494 1.57 -34.86 20.73
CA ALA A 494 1.67 -35.78 21.87
C ALA A 494 0.37 -36.48 22.26
N GLY A 495 -0.76 -36.21 21.59
CA GLY A 495 -2.06 -36.83 21.87
C GLY A 495 -2.00 -38.36 22.03
N ASP A 496 -2.76 -38.82 23.01
CA ASP A 496 -2.77 -40.11 23.73
C ASP A 496 -1.43 -40.55 24.31
N LYS A 497 -1.09 -39.96 25.46
CA LYS A 497 -0.50 -40.76 26.54
C LYS A 497 -1.64 -41.49 27.24
N ASP A 498 -2.12 -42.56 26.63
CA ASP A 498 -2.62 -43.74 27.36
C ASP A 498 -2.72 -44.89 26.35
N GLY A 499 -1.71 -45.76 26.39
CA GLY A 499 -1.97 -47.13 26.00
C GLY A 499 -2.76 -47.75 27.14
N ASP A 500 -4.05 -47.98 26.94
CA ASP A 500 -4.79 -48.90 27.79
C ASP A 500 -5.32 -50.08 26.98
N GLU A 501 -4.98 -51.26 27.47
CA GLU A 501 -5.43 -52.53 26.97
C GLU A 501 -6.90 -52.74 27.38
N GLY A 502 -7.83 -52.48 26.45
CA GLY A 502 -9.08 -53.23 26.31
C GLY A 502 -10.30 -52.76 27.12
N GLY A 503 -11.43 -52.67 26.43
CA GLY A 503 -12.76 -52.63 27.03
C GLY A 503 -13.77 -51.87 26.18
N ASP A 504 -14.79 -52.57 25.68
CA ASP A 504 -15.85 -52.13 24.79
C ASP A 504 -16.76 -50.97 25.28
N GLU A 505 -17.48 -50.42 24.30
CA GLU A 505 -18.81 -49.78 24.32
C GLU A 505 -18.93 -48.23 24.43
N ASP A 506 -19.34 -47.68 23.26
CA ASP A 506 -20.29 -46.58 23.05
C ASP A 506 -20.08 -45.27 23.84
N GLY A 507 -19.30 -44.37 23.25
CA GLY A 507 -19.33 -42.94 23.50
C GLY A 507 -18.73 -42.20 22.30
N ASP A 508 -19.48 -41.24 21.75
CA ASP A 508 -18.94 -40.25 20.82
C ASP A 508 -17.84 -39.45 21.54
N GLU A 509 -16.60 -39.93 21.49
CA GLU A 509 -15.44 -39.20 21.99
C GLU A 509 -15.03 -38.18 20.93
N ASP A 510 -15.48 -36.94 21.15
CA ASP A 510 -14.83 -35.75 20.62
C ASP A 510 -13.33 -35.85 20.95
N SER A 511 -12.54 -36.23 19.94
CA SER A 511 -11.10 -36.31 20.03
C SER A 511 -10.56 -34.99 20.55
N ASP A 512 -9.65 -35.03 21.53
CA ASP A 512 -8.94 -33.89 22.14
C ASP A 512 -8.29 -32.97 21.08
N ALA A 513 -9.13 -32.15 20.45
CA ALA A 513 -8.75 -31.12 19.53
C ALA A 513 -8.07 -30.02 20.35
N TYR A 514 -7.06 -29.40 19.77
CA TYR A 514 -6.45 -28.21 20.33
C TYR A 514 -7.52 -27.22 20.83
N GLU A 515 -7.57 -26.97 22.15
CA GLU A 515 -8.59 -26.14 22.80
C GLU A 515 -8.35 -24.62 22.62
N GLY A 516 -7.30 -24.22 21.91
CA GLY A 516 -7.02 -22.81 21.66
C GLY A 516 -7.77 -22.24 20.45
N ASP A 517 -7.74 -20.92 20.33
CA ASP A 517 -8.39 -20.21 19.24
C ASP A 517 -7.78 -20.62 17.88
N MET A 518 -8.65 -20.83 16.89
CA MET A 518 -8.29 -21.19 15.52
C MET A 518 -8.67 -20.06 14.56
N LEU A 519 -7.78 -19.75 13.62
CA LEU A 519 -8.01 -18.86 12.49
C LEU A 519 -7.90 -19.67 11.20
N ASP A 520 -9.01 -19.77 10.46
CA ASP A 520 -9.07 -20.45 9.15
C ASP A 520 -8.51 -21.88 9.15
N GLY A 521 -8.76 -22.63 10.24
CA GLY A 521 -8.33 -24.02 10.39
C GLY A 521 -6.90 -24.19 10.92
N VAL A 522 -6.23 -23.11 11.29
CA VAL A 522 -4.87 -23.08 11.82
C VAL A 522 -4.86 -22.40 13.18
N PRO A 523 -3.95 -22.76 14.11
CA PRO A 523 -3.90 -22.08 15.40
C PRO A 523 -3.62 -20.59 15.30
N ASP A 524 -4.36 -19.80 16.10
CA ASP A 524 -4.23 -18.34 16.17
C ASP A 524 -2.80 -17.90 16.54
N TRP A 525 -2.11 -18.64 17.41
CA TRP A 525 -0.72 -18.36 17.77
C TRP A 525 0.27 -18.51 16.61
N PHE A 526 -0.11 -19.19 15.52
CA PHE A 526 0.71 -19.32 14.32
C PHE A 526 0.44 -18.18 13.34
N ILE A 527 -0.83 -17.98 12.93
CA ILE A 527 -1.19 -16.95 11.93
C ILE A 527 -1.11 -15.54 12.53
N GLY A 528 -1.59 -15.37 13.76
CA GLY A 528 -1.73 -14.06 14.39
C GLY A 528 -0.42 -13.27 14.47
N PRO A 529 0.66 -13.85 15.02
CA PRO A 529 1.97 -13.19 15.05
C PRO A 529 2.56 -12.90 13.67
N LEU A 530 2.38 -13.79 12.69
CA LEU A 530 2.83 -13.56 11.30
C LEU A 530 2.12 -12.35 10.68
N LEU A 531 0.80 -12.30 10.85
CA LEU A 531 0.00 -11.18 10.36
C LEU A 531 0.41 -9.87 11.05
N ARG A 532 0.54 -9.89 12.38
CA ARG A 532 1.00 -8.74 13.16
C ARG A 532 2.38 -8.25 12.73
N ASP A 533 3.31 -9.17 12.41
CA ASP A 533 4.67 -8.85 11.99
C ASP A 533 4.70 -8.21 10.60
N VAL A 534 3.97 -8.75 9.63
CA VAL A 534 3.84 -8.13 8.29
C VAL A 534 3.21 -6.74 8.40
N ILE A 535 2.13 -6.59 9.17
CA ILE A 535 1.52 -5.27 9.35
C ILE A 535 2.49 -4.30 10.05
N MET A 536 3.20 -4.73 11.09
CA MET A 536 4.22 -3.90 11.73
C MET A 536 5.32 -3.49 10.75
N HIS A 537 5.74 -4.39 9.86
CA HIS A 537 6.73 -4.11 8.83
C HIS A 537 6.25 -3.05 7.83
N GLU A 538 5.04 -3.19 7.28
CA GLU A 538 4.52 -2.24 6.28
C GLU A 538 4.16 -0.86 6.87
N VAL A 539 3.79 -0.82 8.17
CA VAL A 539 3.51 0.45 8.89
C VAL A 539 4.79 1.24 9.19
N GLY A 540 5.93 0.55 9.27
CA GLY A 540 7.20 1.09 9.76
C GLY A 540 8.09 1.72 8.70
#